data_AF-A0AAU7T331-F1
#
_entry.id   AF-A0AAU7T331-F1
#
_cell.length_a   1.000
_cell.length_b   1.000
_cell.length_c   1.000
_cell.angle_alpha   90.00
_cell.angle_beta   90.00
_cell.angle_gamma   90.00
#
_symmetry.space_group_name_H-M   'P 1'
#
loop_
_entity.id
_entity.type
_entity.pdbx_description
1 polymer ?
#
loop_
_entity_poly.entity_id
_entity_poly.type
_entity_poly.pdbx_seq_one_letter_code
_entity_poly.pdbx_strand_id
1 'polypeptide(L)'
;MRQSLSETRPGRGTAWLAVGLSLVLAVAAIVDQAGSRSLFDHSVSVYAPYGKEVQSGTVCGLVYAAAAFNALLWLGAAALARTPRPLALGAAAVATLLTLTTALLLLFITEYGQHPFPPLWGLLALLPAVAGVLALTHLARRR
;
A
#
# COMPACT_ATOMS: atom_id res chain seq x y z
N MET A 1 17.55 15.24 37.36
CA MET A 1 17.09 14.09 36.55
C MET A 1 15.61 13.87 36.77
N ARG A 2 14.75 14.40 35.90
CA ARG A 2 13.31 14.09 35.88
C ARG A 2 12.89 13.83 34.44
N GLN A 3 12.38 12.62 34.26
CA GLN A 3 11.56 12.08 33.19
C GLN A 3 11.23 13.03 32.02
N SER A 4 11.83 12.75 30.86
CA SER A 4 11.20 13.00 29.56
C SER A 4 11.15 11.66 28.84
N LEU A 5 10.32 10.76 29.38
CA LEU A 5 9.97 9.51 28.71
C LEU A 5 9.02 9.89 27.57
N SER A 6 9.53 9.76 26.36
CA SER A 6 8.75 9.54 25.14
C SER A 6 7.55 10.47 24.97
N GLU A 7 7.81 11.69 24.51
CA GLU A 7 6.86 12.31 23.56
C GLU A 7 6.82 11.42 22.32
N THR A 8 6.01 10.35 22.39
CA THR A 8 5.52 9.63 21.24
C THR A 8 4.68 10.63 20.46
N ARG A 9 5.33 11.42 19.59
CA ARG A 9 4.65 12.27 18.60
C ARG A 9 3.66 11.37 17.85
N PRO A 10 2.33 11.53 18.03
CA PRO A 10 1.35 10.55 17.55
C PRO A 10 1.26 10.42 16.04
N GLY A 11 1.85 11.35 15.27
CA GLY A 11 1.98 11.19 13.81
C GLY A 11 3.11 10.23 13.39
N ARG A 12 4.08 9.95 14.26
CA ARG A 12 5.23 9.10 13.94
C ARG A 12 4.87 7.62 13.99
N GLY A 13 4.08 7.22 14.99
CA GLY A 13 3.58 5.86 15.12
C GLY A 13 2.69 5.44 13.96
N THR A 14 1.79 6.33 13.52
CA THR A 14 0.87 6.04 12.41
C THR A 14 1.58 5.96 11.06
N ALA A 15 2.59 6.79 10.81
CA ALA A 15 3.38 6.70 9.57
C ALA A 15 4.20 5.39 9.51
N TRP A 16 4.83 4.99 10.61
CA TRP A 16 5.50 3.68 10.70
C TRP A 16 4.54 2.50 10.60
N LEU A 17 3.33 2.64 11.13
CA LEU A 17 2.29 1.64 10.97
C LEU A 17 1.86 1.51 9.50
N ALA A 18 1.75 2.62 8.77
CA ALA A 18 1.48 2.58 7.33
C ALA A 18 2.63 1.96 6.52
N VAL A 19 3.90 2.20 6.91
CA VAL A 19 5.06 1.49 6.36
C VAL A 19 4.95 -0.02 6.64
N GLY A 20 4.66 -0.40 7.88
CA GLY A 20 4.46 -1.80 8.27
C GLY A 20 3.33 -2.48 7.50
N LEU A 21 2.20 -1.80 7.32
CA LEU A 21 1.08 -2.29 6.52
C LEU A 21 1.42 -2.38 5.02
N SER A 22 2.28 -1.50 4.51
CA SER A 22 2.77 -1.60 3.12
C SER A 22 3.63 -2.84 2.94
N LEU A 23 4.40 -3.24 3.97
CA LEU A 23 5.17 -4.47 3.98
C LEU A 23 4.28 -5.72 4.03
N VAL A 24 3.07 -5.65 4.59
CA VAL A 24 2.12 -6.78 4.58
C VAL A 24 1.77 -7.18 3.15
N LEU A 25 1.56 -6.21 2.24
CA LEU A 25 1.31 -6.50 0.83
C LEU A 25 2.51 -7.23 0.18
N ALA A 26 3.73 -6.80 0.48
CA ALA A 26 4.95 -7.46 -0.02
C ALA A 26 5.11 -8.87 0.55
N VAL A 27 4.90 -9.07 1.86
CA VAL A 27 4.99 -10.38 2.51
C VAL A 27 3.94 -11.34 1.95
N ALA A 28 2.70 -10.87 1.76
CA ALA A 28 1.65 -11.67 1.13
C ALA A 28 2.05 -12.12 -0.28
N ALA A 29 2.65 -11.23 -1.08
CA ALA A 29 3.18 -11.55 -2.42
C ALA A 29 4.26 -12.63 -2.39
N ILE A 30 5.19 -12.55 -1.44
CA ILE A 30 6.25 -13.56 -1.26
C ILE A 30 5.64 -14.91 -0.87
N VAL A 31 4.72 -14.93 0.09
CA VAL A 31 4.08 -16.16 0.56
C VAL A 31 3.25 -16.81 -0.54
N ASP A 32 2.49 -16.03 -1.31
CA ASP A 32 1.72 -16.58 -2.43
C ASP A 32 2.64 -17.19 -3.49
N GLN A 33 3.73 -16.52 -3.87
CA GLN A 33 4.68 -17.06 -4.86
C GLN A 33 5.41 -18.32 -4.40
N ALA A 34 5.75 -18.39 -3.11
CA ALA A 34 6.40 -19.54 -2.50
C ALA A 34 5.44 -20.72 -2.28
N GLY A 35 4.13 -20.45 -2.20
CA GLY A 35 3.10 -21.44 -1.90
C GLY A 35 2.12 -21.65 -3.06
N SER A 36 0.91 -21.13 -2.89
CA SER A 36 -0.27 -21.39 -3.72
C SER A 36 -0.20 -20.84 -5.15
N ARG A 37 0.61 -19.80 -5.40
CA ARG A 37 0.68 -19.06 -6.67
C ARG A 37 -0.69 -18.61 -7.18
N SER A 38 -1.60 -18.30 -6.25
CA SER A 38 -3.01 -18.02 -6.55
C SER A 38 -3.17 -16.80 -7.45
N LEU A 39 -2.30 -15.79 -7.31
CA LEU A 39 -2.28 -14.62 -8.18
C LEU A 39 -1.95 -14.99 -9.63
N PHE A 40 -0.95 -15.86 -9.81
CA PHE A 40 -0.53 -16.31 -11.12
C PHE A 40 -1.58 -17.20 -11.77
N ASP A 41 -2.09 -18.19 -11.04
CA ASP A 41 -3.10 -19.12 -11.56
C ASP A 41 -4.40 -18.39 -11.93
N HIS A 42 -4.83 -17.43 -11.11
CA HIS A 42 -5.96 -16.56 -11.43
C HIS A 42 -5.70 -15.79 -12.73
N SER A 43 -4.53 -15.17 -12.86
CA SER A 43 -4.18 -14.42 -14.07
C SER A 43 -4.19 -15.33 -15.30
N VAL A 44 -3.52 -16.49 -15.25
CA VAL A 44 -3.52 -17.46 -16.36
C VAL A 44 -4.94 -17.83 -16.75
N SER A 45 -5.84 -18.08 -15.79
CA SER A 45 -7.23 -18.42 -16.07
C SER A 45 -8.00 -17.28 -16.77
N VAL A 46 -7.70 -16.02 -16.45
CA VAL A 46 -8.33 -14.84 -17.04
C VAL A 46 -7.84 -14.59 -18.46
N TYR A 47 -6.55 -14.80 -18.74
CA TYR A 47 -5.95 -14.49 -20.05
C TYR A 47 -5.97 -15.68 -21.03
N ALA A 48 -6.11 -16.92 -20.55
CA ALA A 48 -6.14 -18.12 -21.38
C ALA A 48 -7.21 -18.09 -22.50
N PRO A 49 -8.45 -17.64 -22.27
CA PRO A 49 -9.47 -17.54 -23.32
C PRO A 49 -9.09 -16.61 -24.48
N TYR A 50 -8.14 -15.69 -24.26
CA TYR A 50 -7.68 -14.71 -25.24
C TYR A 50 -6.37 -15.12 -25.92
N GLY A 51 -5.88 -16.34 -25.66
CA GLY A 51 -4.61 -16.84 -26.21
C GLY A 51 -3.39 -16.04 -25.75
N LYS A 52 -3.48 -15.36 -24.61
CA LYS A 52 -2.39 -14.56 -24.04
C LYS A 52 -1.67 -15.37 -22.97
N GLU A 53 -0.36 -15.51 -23.14
CA GLU A 53 0.50 -16.12 -22.12
C GLU A 53 0.88 -15.08 -21.06
N VAL A 54 0.58 -15.40 -19.82
CA VAL A 54 0.97 -14.60 -18.67
C VAL A 54 2.33 -15.08 -18.20
N GLN A 55 3.32 -14.20 -18.23
CA GLN A 55 4.60 -14.47 -17.56
C GLN A 55 4.44 -14.20 -16.06
N SER A 56 4.83 -15.17 -15.21
CA SER A 56 4.65 -15.02 -13.76
C SER A 56 5.36 -13.79 -13.20
N GLY A 57 6.53 -13.47 -13.77
CA GLY A 57 7.31 -12.28 -13.41
C GLY A 57 6.58 -10.96 -13.62
N THR A 58 5.66 -10.87 -14.59
CA THR A 58 4.96 -9.62 -14.91
C THR A 58 3.91 -9.28 -13.86
N VAL A 59 3.01 -10.21 -13.55
CA VAL A 59 1.93 -9.99 -12.58
C VAL A 59 2.49 -9.85 -11.17
N CYS A 60 3.43 -10.73 -10.81
CA CYS A 60 4.14 -10.67 -9.54
C CYS A 60 4.95 -9.38 -9.41
N GLY A 61 5.63 -8.97 -10.49
CA GLY A 61 6.38 -7.72 -10.56
C GLY A 61 5.49 -6.50 -10.34
N LEU A 62 4.26 -6.49 -10.86
CA LEU A 62 3.32 -5.39 -10.63
C LEU A 62 2.93 -5.25 -9.14
N VAL A 63 2.62 -6.37 -8.48
CA VAL A 63 2.26 -6.36 -7.05
C VAL A 63 3.46 -5.96 -6.19
N TYR A 64 4.68 -6.43 -6.52
CA TYR A 64 5.90 -5.98 -5.83
C TYR A 64 6.17 -4.50 -6.06
N ALA A 65 5.98 -3.99 -7.28
CA ALA A 65 6.14 -2.58 -7.60
C ALA A 65 5.13 -1.73 -6.80
N ALA A 66 3.88 -2.16 -6.72
CA ALA A 66 2.85 -1.50 -5.90
C ALA A 66 3.22 -1.48 -4.42
N ALA A 67 3.70 -2.60 -3.87
CA ALA A 67 4.13 -2.68 -2.48
C ALA A 67 5.35 -1.80 -2.19
N ALA A 68 6.37 -1.83 -3.06
CA ALA A 68 7.55 -1.00 -2.96
C ALA A 68 7.20 0.49 -3.09
N PHE A 69 6.34 0.86 -4.03
CA PHE A 69 5.85 2.22 -4.23
C PHE A 69 5.13 2.73 -2.97
N ASN A 70 4.21 1.95 -2.40
CA ASN A 70 3.52 2.29 -1.15
C ASN A 70 4.51 2.45 0.01
N ALA A 71 5.46 1.53 0.16
CA ALA A 71 6.48 1.61 1.21
C ALA A 71 7.34 2.89 1.08
N LEU A 72 7.79 3.22 -0.14
CA LEU A 72 8.58 4.43 -0.41
C LEU A 72 7.77 5.71 -0.14
N LEU A 73 6.50 5.76 -0.55
CA LEU A 73 5.62 6.89 -0.25
C LEU A 73 5.49 7.13 1.26
N TRP A 74 5.25 6.06 2.03
CA TRP A 74 5.08 6.18 3.48
C TRP A 74 6.39 6.44 4.21
N LEU A 75 7.53 5.95 3.72
CA LEU A 75 8.86 6.33 4.21
C LEU A 75 9.11 7.83 3.97
N GLY A 76 8.76 8.35 2.79
CA GLY A 76 8.84 9.77 2.47
C GLY A 76 7.95 10.60 3.40
N ALA A 77 6.69 10.22 3.58
CA ALA A 77 5.77 10.88 4.51
C ALA A 77 6.29 10.85 5.97
N ALA A 78 6.88 9.74 6.41
CA ALA A 78 7.50 9.62 7.73
C ALA A 78 8.74 10.51 7.89
N ALA A 79 9.56 10.64 6.85
CA ALA A 79 10.71 11.55 6.84
C ALA A 79 10.26 13.02 6.92
N LEU A 80 9.23 13.39 6.15
CA LEU A 80 8.65 14.73 6.17
C LEU A 80 7.82 15.03 7.43
N ALA A 81 7.50 14.05 8.27
CA ALA A 81 6.80 14.30 9.54
C ALA A 81 7.60 15.19 10.52
N ARG A 82 8.89 15.46 10.26
CA ARG A 82 9.73 16.40 11.02
C ARG A 82 9.66 17.85 10.51
N THR A 83 9.08 18.07 9.32
CA THR A 83 8.96 19.38 8.67
C THR A 83 7.76 20.16 9.25
N PRO A 84 7.63 21.47 8.97
CA PRO A 84 6.47 22.25 9.41
C PRO A 84 5.15 21.59 9.04
N ARG A 85 4.16 21.70 9.94
CA ARG A 85 2.84 21.05 9.87
C ARG A 85 2.17 21.07 8.49
N PRO A 86 2.12 22.18 7.72
CA PRO A 86 1.50 22.16 6.39
C PRO A 86 2.18 21.20 5.41
N LEU A 87 3.51 21.08 5.45
CA LEU A 87 4.26 20.15 4.59
C LEU A 87 4.01 18.70 5.01
N ALA A 88 4.03 18.42 6.32
CA ALA A 88 3.74 17.08 6.84
C ALA A 88 2.30 16.63 6.49
N LEU A 89 1.31 17.53 6.61
CA LEU A 89 -0.07 17.28 6.19
C LEU A 89 -0.17 17.03 4.69
N GLY A 90 0.47 17.87 3.86
CA GLY A 90 0.48 17.71 2.41
C GLY A 90 1.09 16.38 1.98
N ALA A 91 2.25 16.02 2.54
CA ALA A 91 2.92 14.76 2.24
C ALA A 91 2.07 13.53 2.63
N ALA A 92 1.46 13.55 3.82
CA ALA A 92 0.56 12.48 4.26
C ALA A 92 -0.69 12.38 3.38
N ALA A 93 -1.25 13.51 2.95
CA ALA A 93 -2.42 13.54 2.06
C ALA A 93 -2.09 12.95 0.68
N VAL A 94 -0.98 13.36 0.09
CA VAL A 94 -0.51 12.83 -1.20
C VAL A 94 -0.22 11.33 -1.11
N ALA A 95 0.52 10.89 -0.07
CA ALA A 95 0.81 9.47 0.12
C ALA A 95 -0.46 8.63 0.30
N THR A 96 -1.44 9.14 1.06
CA THR A 96 -2.74 8.48 1.26
C THR A 96 -3.51 8.37 -0.06
N LEU A 97 -3.58 9.46 -0.82
CA LEU A 97 -4.30 9.50 -2.09
C LEU A 97 -3.69 8.54 -3.11
N LEU A 98 -2.35 8.54 -3.24
CA LEU A 98 -1.65 7.65 -4.16
C LEU A 98 -1.82 6.18 -3.76
N THR A 99 -1.68 5.86 -2.46
CA THR A 99 -1.92 4.50 -1.97
C THR A 99 -3.35 4.06 -2.26
N LEU A 100 -4.34 4.92 -2.00
CA LEU A 100 -5.74 4.64 -2.27
C LEU A 100 -5.98 4.40 -3.76
N THR A 101 -5.42 5.22 -4.64
CA THR A 101 -5.49 5.04 -6.10
C THR A 101 -4.90 3.70 -6.51
N THR A 102 -3.73 3.32 -6.00
CA THR A 102 -3.12 2.00 -6.29
C THR A 102 -4.03 0.86 -5.84
N ALA A 103 -4.64 0.96 -4.66
CA ALA A 103 -5.53 -0.07 -4.15
C ALA A 103 -6.83 -0.19 -4.97
N LEU A 104 -7.42 0.94 -5.35
CA LEU A 104 -8.59 0.99 -6.22
C LEU A 104 -8.27 0.45 -7.62
N LEU A 105 -7.09 0.74 -8.18
CA LEU A 105 -6.63 0.15 -9.43
C LEU A 105 -6.55 -1.37 -9.31
N LEU A 106 -5.94 -1.90 -8.24
CA LEU A 106 -5.88 -3.36 -8.04
C LEU A 106 -7.26 -4.00 -7.85
N LEU A 107 -8.24 -3.28 -7.31
CA LEU A 107 -9.62 -3.77 -7.14
C LEU A 107 -10.46 -3.73 -8.41
N PHE A 108 -10.34 -2.65 -9.17
CA PHE A 108 -11.33 -2.28 -10.19
C PHE A 108 -10.78 -2.25 -11.60
N ILE A 109 -9.46 -2.40 -11.79
CA ILE A 109 -8.93 -2.51 -13.14
C ILE A 109 -9.55 -3.72 -13.83
N THR A 110 -10.03 -3.49 -15.04
CA THR A 110 -10.59 -4.53 -15.89
C THR A 110 -9.77 -4.62 -17.15
N GLU A 111 -9.35 -5.82 -17.49
CA GLU A 111 -8.75 -6.14 -18.78
C GLU A 111 -9.58 -7.22 -19.45
N TYR A 112 -9.96 -7.00 -20.72
CA TYR A 112 -10.86 -7.89 -21.46
C TYR A 112 -12.22 -8.16 -20.77
N GLY A 113 -12.68 -7.24 -19.93
CA GLY A 113 -13.93 -7.40 -19.16
C GLY A 113 -13.80 -8.28 -17.92
N GLN A 114 -12.58 -8.67 -17.54
CA GLN A 114 -12.28 -9.46 -16.35
C GLN A 114 -11.30 -8.73 -15.44
N HIS A 115 -11.29 -9.08 -14.16
CA HIS A 115 -10.33 -8.54 -13.20
C HIS A 115 -9.04 -9.38 -13.22
N PRO A 116 -7.89 -8.80 -13.62
CA PRO A 116 -6.64 -9.54 -13.71
C PRO A 116 -6.07 -9.87 -12.32
N PHE A 117 -6.46 -9.11 -11.29
CA PHE A 117 -6.02 -9.34 -9.91
C PHE A 117 -7.18 -9.90 -9.07
N PRO A 118 -6.92 -10.92 -8.22
CA PRO A 118 -7.87 -11.30 -7.18
C PRO A 118 -8.18 -10.10 -6.25
N PRO A 119 -9.44 -9.91 -5.81
CA PRO A 119 -9.83 -8.77 -4.97
C PRO A 119 -9.02 -8.61 -3.68
N LEU A 120 -8.50 -9.73 -3.15
CA LEU A 120 -7.65 -9.75 -1.96
C LEU A 120 -6.46 -8.79 -2.06
N TRP A 121 -5.81 -8.70 -3.22
CA TRP A 121 -4.61 -7.86 -3.40
C TRP A 121 -4.94 -6.37 -3.30
N GLY A 122 -6.09 -5.97 -3.84
CA GLY A 122 -6.59 -4.61 -3.69
C GLY A 122 -7.03 -4.29 -2.26
N LEU A 123 -7.63 -5.25 -1.54
CA LEU A 123 -7.97 -5.09 -0.12
C LEU A 123 -6.72 -4.96 0.77
N LEU A 124 -5.67 -5.73 0.50
CA LEU A 124 -4.39 -5.60 1.20
C LEU A 124 -3.73 -4.25 0.93
N ALA A 125 -3.78 -3.78 -0.32
CA ALA A 125 -3.26 -2.47 -0.71
C ALA A 125 -4.05 -1.29 -0.12
N LEU A 126 -5.29 -1.50 0.34
CA LEU A 126 -6.12 -0.49 1.03
C LEU A 126 -5.65 -0.22 2.46
N LEU A 127 -5.00 -1.19 3.13
CA LEU A 127 -4.63 -1.09 4.55
C LEU A 127 -3.76 0.15 4.86
N PRO A 128 -2.70 0.48 4.09
CA PRO A 128 -1.90 1.67 4.34
C PRO A 128 -2.69 2.97 4.10
N ALA A 129 -3.65 2.96 3.16
CA ALA A 129 -4.49 4.13 2.91
C ALA A 129 -5.41 4.42 4.10
N VAL A 130 -6.01 3.39 4.70
CA VAL A 130 -6.82 3.53 5.93
C VAL A 130 -5.98 4.10 7.07
N ALA A 131 -4.77 3.57 7.28
CA ALA A 131 -3.83 4.12 8.27
C ALA A 131 -3.47 5.59 7.97
N GLY A 132 -3.33 5.96 6.69
CA GLY A 132 -3.10 7.32 6.26
C GLY A 132 -4.24 8.30 6.56
N VAL A 133 -5.48 7.88 6.33
CA VAL A 133 -6.67 8.66 6.72
C VAL A 133 -6.71 8.89 8.23
N LEU A 134 -6.42 7.85 9.02
CA LEU A 134 -6.33 7.98 10.48
C LEU A 134 -5.21 8.96 10.88
N ALA A 135 -4.04 8.87 10.25
CA ALA A 135 -2.93 9.80 10.50
C ALA A 135 -3.31 11.26 10.19
N LEU A 136 -3.99 11.50 9.06
CA LEU A 136 -4.49 12.82 8.66
C LEU A 136 -5.51 13.37 9.66
N THR A 137 -6.48 12.56 10.09
CA THR A 137 -7.48 13.01 11.07
C THR A 137 -6.85 13.36 12.40
N HIS A 138 -5.89 12.57 12.90
CA HIS A 138 -5.14 12.90 14.11
C HIS A 138 -4.30 14.17 13.96
N LEU A 139 -3.62 14.35 12.82
CA LEU A 139 -2.80 15.53 12.56
C LEU A 139 -3.64 16.80 12.37
N ALA A 140 -4.86 16.67 11.83
CA ALA A 140 -5.82 17.77 11.69
C ALA A 140 -6.43 18.18 13.04
N ARG A 141 -6.77 17.20 13.90
CA ARG A 141 -7.42 17.42 15.21
C ARG A 141 -6.52 18.01 16.30
N ARG A 142 -5.19 17.95 16.15
CA ARG A 142 -4.21 18.56 17.09
C ARG A 142 -4.17 20.09 17.02
N ARG A 143 -5.32 20.77 16.95
CA ARG A 143 -5.39 22.22 17.13
C ARG A 143 -5.03 22.58 18.56
#